data_AF-A0A3B0VFL8-F1
#
_entry.id   AF-A0A3B0VFL8-F1
#
_cell.length_a   1.000
_cell.length_b   1.000
_cell.length_c   1.000
_cell.angle_alpha   90.00
_cell.angle_beta   90.00
_cell.angle_gamma   90.00
#
_symmetry.space_group_name_H-M   'P 1'
#
loop_
_entity.id
_entity.type
_entity.pdbx_description
1 polymer ?
#
loop_
_entity_poly.entity_id
_entity_poly.type
_entity_poly.pdbx_seq_one_letter_code
_entity_poly.pdbx_strand_id
1 'polypeptide(L)'
;MLQEVARRVGACLRKADTAAALSLNDVTARFGADEFGVILEGLRDTTDAAIVARRIIKDIGRPIAQAGNEIFLDCRIGLSIFPEDGNNSMELMKCADTALSRAKELDKGSYQFYTADLNTRAFARFALETSLRKAVGREEFFLLYQPQVDLKSGKLVGVEALIRWRHPELGVVSPMEFIPVAEDTGLIVPIGEWVLFTACRQCREWQDAGNNINVAINLSAAQFRDASLFPLISKALRESGVDPHLIQFEITETMLMDNVEESIEHLMELERLGCHLSIDDFGTGYSSLSYLKRFPVHELKIDRSFVMDLLTSKDDALIVKAIVSLAHNLNLRVVAEGVEESGHLNYLYNLDCDVIQGYLVSRPVAAKEIEHFLGSWTISEIV
;
A
#
# COMPACT_ATOMS: atom_id res chain seq x y z
N MET A 1 -11.20 34.72 25.35
CA MET A 1 -11.34 34.35 23.93
C MET A 1 -10.05 33.82 23.33
N LEU A 2 -8.97 34.62 23.17
CA LEU A 2 -7.70 34.13 22.59
C LEU A 2 -7.06 32.95 23.36
N GLN A 3 -7.13 32.96 24.70
CA GLN A 3 -6.69 31.82 25.51
C GLN A 3 -7.49 30.54 25.24
N GLU A 4 -8.78 30.66 24.94
CA GLU A 4 -9.64 29.52 24.61
C GLU A 4 -9.32 28.99 23.21
N VAL A 5 -9.04 29.89 22.24
CA VAL A 5 -8.56 29.49 20.90
C VAL A 5 -7.22 28.76 21.01
N ALA A 6 -6.26 29.27 21.78
CA ALA A 6 -4.97 28.61 22.00
C ALA A 6 -5.15 27.21 22.62
N ARG A 7 -6.06 27.06 23.59
CA ARG A 7 -6.37 25.78 24.22
C ARG A 7 -6.97 24.78 23.21
N ARG A 8 -7.89 25.23 22.36
CA ARG A 8 -8.52 24.41 21.32
C ARG A 8 -7.53 23.97 20.24
N VAL A 9 -6.69 24.88 19.77
CA VAL A 9 -5.60 24.55 18.84
C VAL A 9 -4.66 23.52 19.47
N GLY A 10 -4.22 23.72 20.71
CA GLY A 10 -3.36 22.77 21.42
C GLY A 10 -4.00 21.39 21.63
N ALA A 11 -5.30 21.32 21.91
CA ALA A 11 -6.04 20.04 22.01
C ALA A 11 -6.16 19.31 20.66
N CYS A 12 -6.00 20.03 19.56
CA CYS A 12 -6.00 19.49 18.20
C CYS A 12 -4.60 19.05 17.74
N LEU A 13 -3.61 18.91 18.61
CA LEU A 13 -2.23 18.56 18.26
C LEU A 13 -1.76 17.29 19.00
N ARG A 14 -0.81 16.55 18.41
CA ARG A 14 -0.13 15.42 19.08
C ARG A 14 0.95 15.97 20.02
N LYS A 15 1.46 15.13 20.92
CA LYS A 15 2.57 15.51 21.82
C LYS A 15 3.86 15.93 21.09
N ALA A 16 4.08 15.41 19.88
CA ALA A 16 5.21 15.76 19.03
C ALA A 16 4.98 17.03 18.19
N ASP A 17 3.73 17.50 18.10
CA ASP A 17 3.40 18.72 17.37
C ASP A 17 3.53 19.91 18.34
N THR A 18 4.00 21.07 17.84
CA THR A 18 4.18 22.27 18.68
C THR A 18 3.16 23.34 18.28
N ALA A 19 2.24 23.67 19.20
CA ALA A 19 1.42 24.88 19.12
C ALA A 19 2.12 26.00 19.89
N ALA A 20 2.44 27.10 19.21
CA ALA A 20 2.90 28.30 19.88
C ALA A 20 1.84 29.39 19.77
N ALA A 21 1.16 29.69 20.88
CA ALA A 21 0.65 31.05 21.09
C ALA A 21 1.88 31.90 21.41
N LEU A 22 2.55 32.41 20.37
CA LEU A 22 3.80 33.14 20.50
C LEU A 22 3.61 34.40 21.35
N SER A 23 3.80 34.31 22.66
CA SER A 23 4.06 35.49 23.48
C SER A 23 4.84 35.21 24.77
N LEU A 24 5.99 35.91 24.82
CA LEU A 24 6.76 36.38 25.98
C LEU A 24 7.40 35.29 26.84
N ASN A 25 8.48 34.67 26.34
CA ASN A 25 9.80 34.65 27.03
C ASN A 25 10.87 33.70 26.46
N ASP A 26 10.77 33.21 25.23
CA ASP A 26 11.96 32.83 24.45
C ASP A 26 11.63 32.86 22.95
N VAL A 27 12.39 33.67 22.20
CA VAL A 27 12.30 33.96 20.75
C VAL A 27 10.96 34.57 20.28
N THR A 28 10.89 35.90 20.34
CA THR A 28 9.75 36.72 19.88
C THR A 28 9.64 36.79 18.35
N ALA A 29 8.55 36.24 17.78
CA ALA A 29 7.95 36.75 16.54
C ALA A 29 6.43 36.76 16.70
N ARG A 30 5.83 37.96 16.70
CA ARG A 30 4.39 38.18 16.73
C ARG A 30 3.99 38.63 15.32
N PHE A 31 3.23 37.81 14.60
CA PHE A 31 2.79 38.14 13.23
C PHE A 31 1.58 39.10 13.22
N GLY A 32 0.63 38.90 14.15
CA GLY A 32 -0.59 39.71 14.32
C GLY A 32 -1.18 39.65 15.74
N ALA A 33 -2.39 40.19 15.96
CA ALA A 33 -3.10 40.13 17.26
C ALA A 33 -3.98 38.87 17.43
N ASP A 34 -4.26 38.19 16.33
CA ASP A 34 -5.22 37.09 16.17
C ASP A 34 -4.65 35.91 15.36
N GLU A 35 -3.33 35.88 15.15
CA GLU A 35 -2.63 34.85 14.34
C GLU A 35 -1.86 33.85 15.22
N PHE A 36 -1.94 32.57 14.86
CA PHE A 36 -1.29 31.47 15.57
C PHE A 36 -0.39 30.67 14.63
N GLY A 37 0.80 30.30 15.12
CA GLY A 37 1.72 29.41 14.42
C GLY A 37 1.62 27.98 14.96
N VAL A 38 1.57 27.00 14.05
CA VAL A 38 1.57 25.58 14.37
C VAL A 38 2.68 24.90 13.57
N ILE A 39 3.51 24.10 14.25
CA ILE A 39 4.52 23.26 13.61
C ILE A 39 4.11 21.81 13.81
N LEU A 40 3.99 21.09 12.69
CA LEU A 40 3.70 19.66 12.67
C LEU A 40 4.98 18.91 12.27
N GLU A 41 5.37 17.94 13.08
CA GLU A 41 6.55 17.12 12.84
C GLU A 41 6.15 15.68 12.50
N GLY A 42 6.99 14.97 11.76
CA GLY A 42 6.76 13.56 11.42
C GLY A 42 5.45 13.34 10.65
N LEU A 43 5.17 14.18 9.66
CA LEU A 43 4.07 13.96 8.72
C LEU A 43 4.45 12.80 7.79
N ARG A 44 3.53 11.88 7.53
CA ARG A 44 3.72 10.84 6.50
C ARG A 44 3.56 11.44 5.11
N ASP A 45 2.58 12.31 4.95
CA ASP A 45 2.32 13.07 3.74
C ASP A 45 1.60 14.40 4.02
N THR A 46 1.28 15.15 2.97
CA THR A 46 0.58 16.44 3.06
C THR A 46 -0.87 16.31 3.56
N THR A 47 -1.47 15.11 3.50
CA THR A 47 -2.83 14.87 3.99
C THR A 47 -2.89 14.89 5.50
N ASP A 48 -1.83 14.44 6.20
CA ASP A 48 -1.74 14.56 7.65
C ASP A 48 -1.85 16.03 8.10
N ALA A 49 -1.19 16.96 7.40
CA ALA A 49 -1.31 18.39 7.66
C ALA A 49 -2.75 18.91 7.38
N ALA A 50 -3.37 18.46 6.29
CA ALA A 50 -4.75 18.80 5.96
C ALA A 50 -5.76 18.28 7.01
N ILE A 51 -5.55 17.09 7.56
CA ILE A 51 -6.36 16.51 8.63
C ILE A 51 -6.27 17.39 9.89
N VAL A 52 -5.07 17.79 10.28
CA VAL A 52 -4.88 18.68 11.45
C VAL A 52 -5.54 20.03 11.21
N ALA A 53 -5.38 20.62 10.03
CA ALA A 53 -6.02 21.89 9.66
C ALA A 53 -7.56 21.78 9.77
N ARG A 54 -8.17 20.75 9.19
CA ARG A 54 -9.62 20.49 9.29
C ARG A 54 -10.08 20.28 10.73
N ARG A 55 -9.29 19.57 11.54
CA ARG A 55 -9.57 19.36 12.96
C ARG A 55 -9.59 20.68 13.74
N ILE A 56 -8.60 21.53 13.52
CA ILE A 56 -8.51 22.87 14.12
C ILE A 56 -9.71 23.73 13.71
N ILE A 57 -10.02 23.80 12.42
CA ILE A 57 -11.18 24.56 11.90
C ILE A 57 -12.47 24.08 12.56
N LYS A 58 -12.69 22.76 12.60
CA LYS A 58 -13.90 22.17 13.21
C LYS A 58 -14.02 22.48 14.70
N ASP A 59 -12.92 22.44 15.44
CA ASP A 59 -12.96 22.69 16.89
C ASP A 59 -13.11 24.18 17.21
N ILE A 60 -12.48 25.07 16.43
CA ILE A 60 -12.66 26.53 16.56
C ILE A 60 -14.11 26.92 16.24
N GLY A 61 -14.72 26.29 15.23
CA GLY A 61 -16.12 26.55 14.84
C GLY A 61 -17.17 26.19 15.91
N ARG A 62 -16.81 25.50 17.00
CA ARG A 62 -17.73 25.20 18.11
C ARG A 62 -18.04 26.49 18.90
N PRO A 63 -19.25 26.69 19.42
CA PRO A 63 -19.58 27.87 20.21
C PRO A 63 -18.69 27.99 21.46
N ILE A 64 -18.31 29.21 21.82
CA ILE A 64 -17.64 29.56 23.08
C ILE A 64 -18.66 30.24 23.98
N ALA A 65 -18.97 29.62 25.12
CA ALA A 65 -19.82 30.22 26.13
C ALA A 65 -19.03 31.28 26.91
N GLN A 66 -19.43 32.56 26.81
CA GLN A 66 -18.82 33.65 27.56
C GLN A 66 -19.91 34.59 28.08
N ALA A 67 -19.95 34.76 29.41
CA ALA A 67 -20.89 35.65 30.11
C ALA A 67 -22.38 35.42 29.74
N GLY A 68 -22.79 34.17 29.50
CA GLY A 68 -24.17 33.80 29.16
C GLY A 68 -24.54 33.93 27.68
N ASN A 69 -23.61 34.35 26.82
CA ASN A 69 -23.78 34.38 25.37
C ASN A 69 -22.94 33.30 24.68
N GLU A 70 -23.40 32.82 23.53
CA GLU A 70 -22.63 31.95 22.64
C GLU A 70 -21.93 32.77 21.56
N ILE A 71 -20.61 32.63 21.47
CA ILE A 71 -19.80 33.30 20.46
C ILE A 71 -19.32 32.24 19.47
N PHE A 72 -19.62 32.44 18.19
CA PHE A 72 -19.13 31.60 17.10
C PHE A 72 -17.90 32.26 16.50
N LEU A 73 -16.78 31.52 16.52
CA LEU A 73 -15.56 31.92 15.85
C LEU A 73 -15.37 31.09 14.60
N ASP A 74 -14.53 31.61 13.72
CA ASP A 74 -14.07 30.91 12.54
C ASP A 74 -12.57 31.18 12.38
N CYS A 75 -11.87 30.28 11.69
CA CYS A 75 -10.46 30.47 11.38
C CYS A 75 -10.15 30.09 9.93
N ARG A 76 -9.01 30.59 9.48
CA ARG A 76 -8.41 30.23 8.20
C ARG A 76 -6.99 29.80 8.42
N ILE A 77 -6.53 28.84 7.63
CA ILE A 77 -5.22 28.22 7.82
C ILE A 77 -4.46 28.22 6.51
N GLY A 78 -3.27 28.82 6.51
CA GLY A 78 -2.27 28.65 5.46
C GLY A 78 -1.30 27.54 5.82
N LEU A 79 -1.03 26.64 4.88
CA LEU A 79 -0.14 25.49 5.05
C LEU A 79 1.06 25.61 4.11
N SER A 80 2.25 25.34 4.64
CA SER A 80 3.49 25.15 3.88
C SER A 80 4.16 23.86 4.30
N ILE A 81 4.74 23.13 3.36
CA ILE A 81 5.40 21.84 3.59
C ILE A 81 6.90 21.94 3.36
N PHE A 82 7.69 21.42 4.29
CA PHE A 82 9.13 21.22 4.11
C PHE A 82 9.38 19.83 3.52
N PRO A 83 10.31 19.67 2.56
CA PRO A 83 11.12 20.71 1.91
C PRO A 83 10.47 21.35 0.66
N GLU A 84 9.26 20.90 0.29
CA GLU A 84 8.60 21.24 -0.99
C GLU A 84 8.40 22.76 -1.21
N ASP A 85 7.97 23.48 -0.17
CA ASP A 85 7.66 24.90 -0.22
C ASP A 85 8.81 25.80 0.30
N GLY A 86 9.95 25.23 0.72
CA GLY A 86 11.11 25.97 1.19
C GLY A 86 12.08 25.14 2.03
N ASN A 87 13.36 25.52 2.02
CA ASN A 87 14.44 24.79 2.72
C ASN A 87 14.88 25.44 4.03
N ASN A 88 14.26 26.55 4.42
CA ASN A 88 14.52 27.23 5.68
C ASN A 88 13.23 27.82 6.28
N SER A 89 13.29 28.16 7.57
CA SER A 89 12.13 28.65 8.33
C SER A 89 11.52 29.92 7.75
N MET A 90 12.33 30.82 7.18
CA MET A 90 11.86 32.08 6.62
C MET A 90 11.06 31.88 5.33
N GLU A 91 11.54 31.00 4.45
CA GLU A 91 10.83 30.61 3.22
C GLU A 91 9.50 29.93 3.51
N LEU A 92 9.50 28.93 4.39
CA LEU A 92 8.29 28.20 4.77
C LEU A 92 7.23 29.13 5.34
N MET A 93 7.62 30.04 6.23
CA MET A 93 6.70 30.97 6.86
C MET A 93 6.10 31.97 5.85
N LYS A 94 6.89 32.44 4.88
CA LYS A 94 6.40 33.28 3.79
C LYS A 94 5.40 32.53 2.90
N CYS A 95 5.66 31.25 2.63
CA CYS A 95 4.76 30.38 1.88
C CYS A 95 3.45 30.14 2.63
N ALA A 96 3.51 29.84 3.94
CA ALA A 96 2.33 29.68 4.80
C ALA A 96 1.49 30.95 4.86
N ASP A 97 2.11 32.13 4.98
CA ASP A 97 1.40 33.42 5.00
C ASP A 97 0.74 33.74 3.64
N THR A 98 1.41 33.41 2.54
CA THR A 98 0.84 33.53 1.19
C THR A 98 -0.37 32.59 1.04
N ALA A 99 -0.27 31.37 1.54
CA ALA A 99 -1.38 30.40 1.55
C ALA A 99 -2.54 30.86 2.43
N LEU A 100 -2.24 31.43 3.60
CA LEU A 100 -3.24 32.02 4.51
C LEU A 100 -3.98 33.18 3.83
N SER A 101 -3.27 34.03 3.09
CA SER A 101 -3.85 35.12 2.32
C SER A 101 -4.83 34.60 1.26
N ARG A 102 -4.49 33.51 0.55
CA ARG A 102 -5.43 32.85 -0.37
C ARG A 102 -6.63 32.25 0.36
N ALA A 103 -6.44 31.64 1.53
CA ALA A 103 -7.55 31.14 2.34
C ALA A 103 -8.49 32.28 2.81
N LYS A 104 -7.97 33.50 3.03
CA LYS A 104 -8.76 34.71 3.36
C LYS A 104 -9.72 35.12 2.25
N GLU A 105 -9.41 34.81 1.00
CA GLU A 105 -10.28 35.05 -0.17
C GLU A 105 -11.39 34.00 -0.34
N LEU A 106 -11.27 32.86 0.35
CA LEU A 106 -12.25 31.77 0.33
C LEU A 106 -13.27 31.90 1.47
N ASP A 107 -14.25 30.98 1.44
CA ASP A 107 -15.27 30.86 2.47
C ASP A 107 -14.68 30.71 3.89
N LYS A 108 -15.53 31.04 4.86
CA LYS A 108 -15.28 30.84 6.28
C LYS A 108 -14.93 29.37 6.56
N GLY A 109 -13.93 29.12 7.39
CA GLY A 109 -13.51 27.78 7.78
C GLY A 109 -12.72 27.04 6.72
N SER A 110 -11.87 27.75 5.98
CA SER A 110 -11.06 27.19 4.89
C SER A 110 -9.58 27.06 5.25
N TYR A 111 -8.90 26.16 4.57
CA TYR A 111 -7.45 26.08 4.57
C TYR A 111 -6.92 26.05 3.14
N GLN A 112 -5.66 26.43 2.94
CA GLN A 112 -4.96 26.35 1.66
C GLN A 112 -3.50 25.95 1.88
N PHE A 113 -3.00 25.03 1.05
CA PHE A 113 -1.56 24.87 0.83
C PHE A 113 -1.02 26.01 -0.04
N TYR A 114 0.25 26.33 0.15
CA TYR A 114 0.97 27.26 -0.72
C TYR A 114 1.00 26.77 -2.17
N THR A 115 1.23 25.47 -2.37
CA THR A 115 1.25 24.84 -3.69
C THR A 115 -0.14 24.29 -4.05
N ALA A 116 -0.69 24.74 -5.19
CA ALA A 116 -2.03 24.33 -5.64
C ALA A 116 -2.15 22.82 -5.95
N ASP A 117 -1.05 22.20 -6.39
CA ASP A 117 -0.96 20.75 -6.58
C ASP A 117 -1.15 20.00 -5.25
N LEU A 118 -0.55 20.50 -4.16
CA LEU A 118 -0.70 19.90 -2.83
C LEU A 118 -2.14 19.97 -2.30
N ASN A 119 -2.86 21.08 -2.57
CA ASN A 119 -4.29 21.17 -2.27
C ASN A 119 -5.08 20.07 -3.01
N THR A 120 -4.79 19.89 -4.30
CA THR A 120 -5.49 18.91 -5.15
C THR A 120 -5.21 17.49 -4.66
N ARG A 121 -3.94 17.15 -4.37
CA ARG A 121 -3.53 15.83 -3.86
C ARG A 121 -4.17 15.52 -2.50
N ALA A 122 -4.15 16.46 -1.57
CA ALA A 122 -4.74 16.26 -0.24
C ALA A 122 -6.27 16.10 -0.29
N PHE A 123 -6.94 16.83 -1.19
CA PHE A 123 -8.38 16.66 -1.41
C PHE A 123 -8.71 15.32 -2.06
N ALA A 124 -7.98 14.95 -3.12
CA ALA A 124 -8.14 13.67 -3.81
C ALA A 124 -7.96 12.50 -2.85
N ARG A 125 -6.90 12.50 -2.03
CA ARG A 125 -6.65 11.46 -1.04
C ARG A 125 -7.75 11.35 0.02
N PHE A 126 -8.26 12.48 0.51
CA PHE A 126 -9.38 12.48 1.47
C PHE A 126 -10.69 11.97 0.86
N ALA A 127 -10.99 12.36 -0.38
CA ALA A 127 -12.13 11.84 -1.11
C ALA A 127 -12.01 10.32 -1.31
N LEU A 128 -10.81 9.86 -1.67
CA LEU A 128 -10.49 8.44 -1.84
C LEU A 128 -10.70 7.65 -0.54
N GLU A 129 -10.18 8.15 0.59
CA GLU A 129 -10.41 7.54 1.91
C GLU A 129 -11.91 7.43 2.23
N THR A 130 -12.67 8.51 2.00
CA THR A 130 -14.11 8.54 2.28
C THR A 130 -14.89 7.53 1.45
N SER A 131 -14.50 7.36 0.18
CA SER A 131 -15.08 6.36 -0.72
C SER A 131 -14.66 4.94 -0.34
N LEU A 132 -13.38 4.69 -0.01
CA LEU A 132 -12.87 3.37 0.40
C LEU A 132 -13.61 2.80 1.60
N ARG A 133 -13.95 3.63 2.60
CA ARG A 133 -14.74 3.20 3.77
C ARG A 133 -16.09 2.58 3.40
N LYS A 134 -16.66 2.93 2.24
CA LYS A 134 -17.95 2.43 1.75
C LYS A 134 -17.79 1.31 0.72
N ALA A 135 -16.62 1.19 0.10
CA ALA A 135 -16.39 0.32 -1.06
C ALA A 135 -16.67 -1.16 -0.77
N VAL A 136 -16.25 -1.67 0.40
CA VAL A 136 -16.48 -3.07 0.80
C VAL A 136 -17.98 -3.38 0.86
N GLY A 137 -18.77 -2.51 1.51
CA GLY A 137 -20.23 -2.68 1.64
C GLY A 137 -21.02 -2.39 0.35
N ARG A 138 -20.36 -1.88 -0.69
CA ARG A 138 -20.96 -1.52 -1.99
C ARG A 138 -20.54 -2.44 -3.13
N GLU A 139 -19.80 -3.51 -2.83
CA GLU A 139 -19.32 -4.47 -3.84
C GLU A 139 -18.52 -3.80 -4.97
N GLU A 140 -17.75 -2.76 -4.63
CA GLU A 140 -16.97 -1.99 -5.61
C GLU A 140 -15.62 -2.66 -5.95
N PHE A 141 -15.21 -3.68 -5.19
CA PHE A 141 -13.98 -4.44 -5.43
C PHE A 141 -14.24 -5.66 -6.33
N PHE A 142 -13.26 -5.97 -7.16
CA PHE A 142 -13.22 -7.20 -7.95
C PHE A 142 -11.78 -7.69 -8.06
N LEU A 143 -11.59 -8.99 -8.30
CA LEU A 143 -10.27 -9.57 -8.54
C LEU A 143 -10.05 -9.77 -10.03
N LEU A 144 -8.85 -9.40 -10.48
CA LEU A 144 -8.27 -9.92 -11.70
C LEU A 144 -7.18 -10.92 -11.32
N TYR A 145 -6.81 -11.77 -12.27
CA TYR A 145 -5.88 -12.86 -12.07
C TYR A 145 -4.79 -12.77 -13.12
N GLN A 146 -3.53 -12.76 -12.69
CA GLN A 146 -2.39 -12.78 -13.61
C GLN A 146 -1.80 -14.19 -13.70
N PRO A 147 -1.75 -14.82 -14.89
CA PRO A 147 -1.17 -16.14 -15.08
C PRO A 147 0.32 -16.21 -14.72
N GLN A 148 0.70 -17.29 -14.04
CA GLN A 148 2.07 -17.72 -13.80
C GLN A 148 2.33 -19.01 -14.57
N VAL A 149 3.39 -19.02 -15.39
CA VAL A 149 3.68 -20.11 -16.33
C VAL A 149 5.04 -20.72 -16.02
N ASP A 150 5.09 -22.05 -15.90
CA ASP A 150 6.34 -22.80 -15.80
C ASP A 150 7.12 -22.65 -17.10
N LEU A 151 8.34 -22.16 -16.99
CA LEU A 151 9.14 -21.74 -18.13
C LEU A 151 9.59 -22.91 -19.01
N LYS A 152 9.73 -24.12 -18.43
CA LYS A 152 10.20 -25.31 -19.14
C LYS A 152 9.08 -26.05 -19.88
N SER A 153 7.95 -26.22 -19.23
CA SER A 153 6.79 -26.95 -19.75
C SER A 153 5.77 -26.05 -20.45
N GLY A 154 5.84 -24.75 -20.20
CA GLY A 154 4.90 -23.74 -20.66
C GLY A 154 3.47 -23.95 -20.15
N LYS A 155 3.32 -24.69 -19.05
CA LYS A 155 2.01 -24.91 -18.41
C LYS A 155 1.72 -23.81 -17.40
N LEU A 156 0.45 -23.44 -17.30
CA LEU A 156 -0.05 -22.66 -16.17
C LEU A 156 0.21 -23.42 -14.86
N VAL A 157 0.88 -22.78 -13.91
CA VAL A 157 1.15 -23.34 -12.58
C VAL A 157 0.40 -22.62 -11.47
N GLY A 158 0.00 -21.38 -11.71
CA GLY A 158 -0.71 -20.57 -10.74
C GLY A 158 -1.21 -19.26 -11.33
N VAL A 159 -1.86 -18.48 -10.49
CA VAL A 159 -2.29 -17.13 -10.78
C VAL A 159 -2.06 -16.24 -9.57
N GLU A 160 -1.71 -14.98 -9.80
CA GLU A 160 -1.73 -13.97 -8.75
C GLU A 160 -3.09 -13.26 -8.72
N ALA A 161 -3.73 -13.22 -7.56
CA ALA A 161 -4.99 -12.51 -7.34
C ALA A 161 -4.74 -11.03 -7.06
N LEU A 162 -5.13 -10.20 -8.01
CA LEU A 162 -4.87 -8.77 -8.02
C LEU A 162 -6.16 -7.98 -7.87
N ILE A 163 -6.32 -7.32 -6.72
CA ILE A 163 -7.50 -6.50 -6.45
C ILE A 163 -7.62 -5.32 -7.42
N ARG A 164 -8.85 -4.96 -7.79
CA ARG A 164 -9.20 -3.75 -8.52
C ARG A 164 -10.38 -3.10 -7.85
N TRP A 165 -10.42 -1.76 -7.90
CA TRP A 165 -11.52 -1.00 -7.35
C TRP A 165 -12.27 -0.25 -8.43
N ARG A 166 -13.55 -0.57 -8.61
CA ARG A 166 -14.46 0.13 -9.52
C ARG A 166 -15.18 1.25 -8.78
N HIS A 167 -14.58 2.44 -8.79
CA HIS A 167 -15.20 3.63 -8.24
C HIS A 167 -16.32 4.15 -9.15
N PRO A 168 -17.48 4.58 -8.62
CA PRO A 168 -18.61 5.06 -9.42
C PRO A 168 -18.28 6.24 -10.36
N GLU A 169 -17.41 7.15 -9.90
CA GLU A 169 -17.07 8.37 -10.63
C GLU A 169 -15.69 8.32 -11.32
N LEU A 170 -14.72 7.58 -10.78
CA LEU A 170 -13.33 7.56 -11.26
C LEU A 170 -13.05 6.38 -12.19
N GLY A 171 -14.00 5.45 -12.34
CA GLY A 171 -13.78 4.20 -13.07
C GLY A 171 -12.93 3.23 -12.26
N VAL A 172 -12.02 2.52 -12.93
CA VAL A 172 -11.15 1.53 -12.27
C VAL A 172 -9.92 2.25 -11.70
N VAL A 173 -9.86 2.33 -10.38
CA VAL A 173 -8.76 2.94 -9.62
C VAL A 173 -7.63 1.93 -9.42
N SER A 174 -6.39 2.37 -9.63
CA SER A 174 -5.19 1.53 -9.48
C SER A 174 -4.95 1.12 -8.03
N PRO A 175 -4.54 -0.14 -7.75
CA PRO A 175 -4.09 -0.56 -6.42
C PRO A 175 -3.01 0.34 -5.83
N MET A 176 -2.09 0.83 -6.66
CA MET A 176 -1.02 1.75 -6.25
C MET A 176 -1.55 3.08 -5.67
N GLU A 177 -2.79 3.45 -6.02
CA GLU A 177 -3.41 4.69 -5.50
C GLU A 177 -4.18 4.44 -4.21
N PHE A 178 -4.90 3.32 -4.09
CA PHE A 178 -5.84 3.12 -2.98
C PHE A 178 -5.30 2.20 -1.86
N ILE A 179 -4.35 1.29 -2.14
CA ILE A 179 -3.75 0.43 -1.10
C ILE A 179 -3.01 1.26 -0.05
N PRO A 180 -2.15 2.25 -0.39
CA PRO A 180 -1.49 3.06 0.63
C PRO A 180 -2.49 3.79 1.55
N VAL A 181 -3.60 4.27 0.98
CA VAL A 181 -4.68 4.90 1.76
C VAL A 181 -5.37 3.88 2.67
N ALA A 182 -5.61 2.66 2.18
CA ALA A 182 -6.21 1.60 2.97
C ALA A 182 -5.30 1.15 4.13
N GLU A 183 -3.99 1.05 3.92
CA GLU A 183 -3.01 0.71 4.95
C GLU A 183 -2.94 1.79 6.03
N ASP A 184 -2.80 3.06 5.63
CA ASP A 184 -2.68 4.19 6.55
C ASP A 184 -3.93 4.43 7.42
N THR A 185 -5.08 3.91 6.98
CA THR A 185 -6.38 4.06 7.65
C THR A 185 -6.87 2.77 8.33
N GLY A 186 -6.11 1.67 8.20
CA GLY A 186 -6.49 0.35 8.70
C GLY A 186 -7.61 -0.34 7.90
N LEU A 187 -8.11 0.27 6.82
CA LEU A 187 -9.10 -0.34 5.93
C LEU A 187 -8.54 -1.52 5.14
N ILE A 188 -7.22 -1.68 5.08
CA ILE A 188 -6.58 -2.82 4.41
C ILE A 188 -6.96 -4.16 5.06
N VAL A 189 -7.28 -4.18 6.37
CA VAL A 189 -7.71 -5.41 7.06
C VAL A 189 -9.06 -5.91 6.53
N PRO A 190 -10.17 -5.13 6.56
CA PRO A 190 -11.44 -5.59 6.00
C PRO A 190 -11.41 -5.76 4.46
N ILE A 191 -10.58 -5.01 3.74
CA ILE A 191 -10.39 -5.23 2.29
C ILE A 191 -9.69 -6.58 2.05
N GLY A 192 -8.64 -6.86 2.80
CA GLY A 192 -7.91 -8.10 2.76
C GLY A 192 -8.75 -9.32 3.14
N GLU A 193 -9.65 -9.18 4.12
CA GLU A 193 -10.68 -10.17 4.41
C GLU A 193 -11.50 -10.49 3.15
N TRP A 194 -12.03 -9.46 2.50
CA TRP A 194 -12.82 -9.64 1.27
C TRP A 194 -12.01 -10.31 0.15
N VAL A 195 -10.74 -9.92 -0.04
CA VAL A 195 -9.84 -10.52 -1.03
C VAL A 195 -9.65 -12.01 -0.75
N LEU A 196 -9.32 -12.37 0.49
CA LEU A 196 -9.08 -13.74 0.93
C LEU A 196 -10.29 -14.64 0.67
N PHE A 197 -11.48 -14.26 1.13
CA PHE A 197 -12.70 -15.05 0.88
C PHE A 197 -13.02 -15.18 -0.60
N THR A 198 -12.80 -14.13 -1.39
CA THR A 198 -13.08 -14.14 -2.83
C THR A 198 -12.09 -15.01 -3.59
N ALA A 199 -10.79 -14.93 -3.28
CA ALA A 199 -9.75 -15.76 -3.87
C ALA A 199 -9.92 -17.24 -3.49
N CYS A 200 -10.19 -17.56 -2.22
CA CYS A 200 -10.44 -18.94 -1.79
C CYS A 200 -11.66 -19.55 -2.49
N ARG A 201 -12.74 -18.78 -2.66
CA ARG A 201 -13.93 -19.23 -3.40
C ARG A 201 -13.63 -19.45 -4.89
N GLN A 202 -12.91 -18.53 -5.53
CA GLN A 202 -12.55 -18.69 -6.95
C GLN A 202 -11.64 -19.91 -7.16
N CYS A 203 -10.67 -20.12 -6.26
CA CYS A 203 -9.80 -21.30 -6.29
C CYS A 203 -10.61 -22.59 -6.15
N ARG A 204 -11.59 -22.62 -5.25
CA ARG A 204 -12.51 -23.75 -5.12
C ARG A 204 -13.31 -24.01 -6.41
N GLU A 205 -13.81 -22.96 -7.06
CA GLU A 205 -14.54 -23.11 -8.33
C GLU A 205 -13.66 -23.74 -9.43
N TRP A 206 -12.39 -23.35 -9.52
CA TRP A 206 -11.45 -23.99 -10.44
C TRP A 206 -11.18 -25.45 -10.06
N GLN A 207 -11.01 -25.73 -8.77
CA GLN A 207 -10.82 -27.09 -8.27
C GLN A 207 -12.02 -27.99 -8.59
N ASP A 208 -13.25 -27.51 -8.41
CA ASP A 208 -14.48 -28.25 -8.73
C ASP A 208 -14.63 -28.48 -10.25
N ALA A 209 -14.07 -27.60 -11.07
CA ALA A 209 -13.96 -27.79 -12.51
C ALA A 209 -12.82 -28.75 -12.93
N GLY A 210 -12.07 -29.31 -11.97
CA GLY A 210 -10.97 -30.24 -12.21
C GLY A 210 -9.62 -29.58 -12.47
N ASN A 211 -9.50 -28.27 -12.22
CA ASN A 211 -8.28 -27.50 -12.41
C ASN A 211 -7.65 -27.12 -11.07
N ASN A 212 -6.52 -27.74 -10.74
CA ASN A 212 -5.75 -27.41 -9.53
C ASN A 212 -4.82 -26.22 -9.83
N ILE A 213 -5.37 -25.01 -9.73
CA ILE A 213 -4.65 -23.76 -9.97
C ILE A 213 -4.25 -23.15 -8.63
N ASN A 214 -2.96 -22.92 -8.44
CA ASN A 214 -2.47 -22.18 -7.27
C ASN A 214 -2.90 -20.71 -7.36
N VAL A 215 -3.37 -20.14 -6.26
CA VAL A 215 -3.80 -18.74 -6.17
C VAL A 215 -2.95 -18.01 -5.15
N ALA A 216 -2.10 -17.13 -5.64
CA ALA A 216 -1.30 -16.24 -4.83
C ALA A 216 -2.10 -15.02 -4.36
N ILE A 217 -1.99 -14.70 -3.07
CA ILE A 217 -2.67 -13.58 -2.40
C ILE A 217 -1.62 -12.76 -1.65
N ASN A 218 -1.55 -11.48 -2.01
CA ASN A 218 -0.68 -10.51 -1.32
C ASN A 218 -1.16 -10.22 0.11
N LEU A 219 -0.23 -10.22 1.06
CA LEU A 219 -0.47 -9.76 2.42
C LEU A 219 0.24 -8.42 2.65
N SER A 220 -0.48 -7.44 3.18
CA SER A 220 0.13 -6.19 3.67
C SER A 220 0.79 -6.36 5.04
N ALA A 221 1.73 -5.46 5.36
CA ALA A 221 2.38 -5.38 6.68
C ALA A 221 1.37 -5.24 7.82
N ALA A 222 0.30 -4.46 7.60
CA ALA A 222 -0.75 -4.25 8.59
C ALA A 222 -1.55 -5.53 8.86
N GLN A 223 -1.88 -6.31 7.81
CA GLN A 223 -2.58 -7.60 7.97
C GLN A 223 -1.68 -8.65 8.62
N PHE A 224 -0.40 -8.71 8.26
CA PHE A 224 0.54 -9.70 8.79
C PHE A 224 0.76 -9.58 10.31
N ARG A 225 0.57 -8.38 10.87
CA ARG A 225 0.62 -8.11 12.32
C ARG A 225 -0.74 -8.17 13.00
N ASP A 226 -1.83 -8.33 12.25
CA ASP A 226 -3.17 -8.34 12.82
C ASP A 226 -3.46 -9.70 13.48
N ALA A 227 -3.84 -9.68 14.75
CA ALA A 227 -4.10 -10.89 15.53
C ALA A 227 -5.26 -11.74 14.99
N SER A 228 -6.12 -11.17 14.13
CA SER A 228 -7.24 -11.89 13.49
C SER A 228 -6.86 -12.62 12.21
N LEU A 229 -5.63 -12.44 11.67
CA LEU A 229 -5.20 -13.02 10.40
C LEU A 229 -5.39 -14.54 10.34
N PHE A 230 -4.81 -15.30 11.26
CA PHE A 230 -4.88 -16.77 11.22
C PHE A 230 -6.30 -17.30 11.44
N PRO A 231 -7.08 -16.79 12.42
CA PRO A 231 -8.50 -17.13 12.53
C PRO A 231 -9.29 -16.87 11.23
N LEU A 232 -8.97 -15.78 10.54
CA LEU A 232 -9.63 -15.40 9.30
C LEU A 232 -9.27 -16.33 8.14
N ILE A 233 -7.99 -16.65 7.96
CA ILE A 233 -7.53 -17.62 6.96
C ILE A 233 -8.16 -18.99 7.21
N SER A 234 -8.12 -19.48 8.45
CA SER A 234 -8.76 -20.74 8.83
C SER A 234 -10.27 -20.75 8.52
N LYS A 235 -10.95 -19.62 8.74
CA LYS A 235 -12.36 -19.47 8.39
C LYS A 235 -12.58 -19.49 6.88
N ALA A 236 -11.81 -18.74 6.10
CA ALA A 236 -11.92 -18.67 4.65
C ALA A 236 -11.69 -20.03 3.98
N LEU A 237 -10.63 -20.74 4.37
CA LEU A 237 -10.32 -22.09 3.89
C LEU A 237 -11.44 -23.08 4.21
N ARG A 238 -11.98 -23.05 5.43
CA ARG A 238 -13.07 -23.93 5.86
C ARG A 238 -14.38 -23.64 5.13
N GLU A 239 -14.71 -22.37 4.93
CA GLU A 239 -15.97 -21.97 4.29
C GLU A 239 -15.95 -22.20 2.77
N SER A 240 -14.80 -21.99 2.11
CA SER A 240 -14.67 -22.33 0.68
C SER A 240 -14.49 -23.84 0.46
N GLY A 241 -13.91 -24.56 1.43
CA GLY A 241 -13.53 -25.97 1.28
C GLY A 241 -12.40 -26.18 0.27
N VAL A 242 -11.66 -25.13 -0.09
CA VAL A 242 -10.50 -25.24 -0.99
C VAL A 242 -9.39 -26.06 -0.33
N ASP A 243 -8.62 -26.79 -1.12
CA ASP A 243 -7.37 -27.37 -0.63
C ASP A 243 -6.39 -26.25 -0.27
N PRO A 244 -5.94 -26.12 1.00
CA PRO A 244 -5.01 -25.08 1.40
C PRO A 244 -3.71 -25.04 0.60
N HIS A 245 -3.26 -26.16 0.04
CA HIS A 245 -2.03 -26.20 -0.78
C HIS A 245 -2.17 -25.42 -2.09
N LEU A 246 -3.39 -25.11 -2.53
CA LEU A 246 -3.64 -24.26 -3.68
C LEU A 246 -3.66 -22.77 -3.32
N ILE A 247 -3.58 -22.41 -2.04
CA ILE A 247 -3.48 -21.01 -1.60
C ILE A 247 -2.04 -20.69 -1.26
N GLN A 248 -1.53 -19.65 -1.90
CA GLN A 248 -0.21 -19.10 -1.66
C GLN A 248 -0.32 -17.70 -1.08
N PHE A 249 0.43 -17.41 -0.02
CA PHE A 249 0.56 -16.05 0.49
C PHE A 249 1.89 -15.43 0.04
N GLU A 250 1.79 -14.23 -0.52
CA GLU A 250 2.94 -13.42 -0.94
C GLU A 250 3.21 -12.36 0.12
N ILE A 251 4.46 -12.34 0.60
CA ILE A 251 4.90 -11.50 1.70
C ILE A 251 6.18 -10.81 1.26
N THR A 252 6.20 -9.49 1.32
CA THR A 252 7.38 -8.74 0.88
C THR A 252 8.57 -8.98 1.80
N GLU A 253 9.77 -8.90 1.22
CA GLU A 253 11.04 -9.00 1.95
C GLU A 253 11.09 -8.04 3.15
N THR A 254 10.67 -6.79 2.97
CA THR A 254 10.71 -5.77 4.02
C THR A 254 9.81 -6.12 5.22
N MET A 255 8.65 -6.75 4.99
CA MET A 255 7.75 -7.17 6.06
C MET A 255 8.40 -8.20 6.99
N LEU A 256 9.18 -9.14 6.43
CA LEU A 256 9.83 -10.20 7.21
C LEU A 256 10.99 -9.68 8.07
N MET A 257 11.58 -8.55 7.70
CA MET A 257 12.76 -7.99 8.37
C MET A 257 12.44 -7.03 9.51
N ASP A 258 11.19 -6.57 9.64
CA ASP A 258 10.74 -5.66 10.70
C ASP A 258 10.87 -6.31 12.10
N ASN A 259 10.35 -7.54 12.24
CA ASN A 259 10.55 -8.40 13.41
C ASN A 259 10.71 -9.86 12.99
N VAL A 260 11.96 -10.31 12.85
CA VAL A 260 12.28 -11.60 12.24
C VAL A 260 11.74 -12.80 13.03
N GLU A 261 11.85 -12.79 14.36
CA GLU A 261 11.43 -13.95 15.17
C GLU A 261 9.89 -14.09 15.18
N GLU A 262 9.17 -12.97 15.32
CA GLU A 262 7.70 -12.95 15.19
C GLU A 262 7.27 -13.37 13.78
N SER A 263 7.98 -12.91 12.75
CA SER A 263 7.70 -13.30 11.37
C SER A 263 7.86 -14.80 11.14
N ILE A 264 8.89 -15.43 11.73
CA ILE A 264 9.07 -16.89 11.66
C ILE A 264 7.87 -17.60 12.29
N GLU A 265 7.42 -17.18 13.46
CA GLU A 265 6.27 -17.77 14.14
C GLU A 265 5.01 -17.66 13.26
N HIS A 266 4.77 -16.49 12.66
CA HIS A 266 3.64 -16.26 11.76
C HIS A 266 3.70 -17.12 10.50
N LEU A 267 4.86 -17.22 9.86
CA LEU A 267 5.05 -18.09 8.69
C LEU A 267 4.82 -19.56 9.04
N MET A 268 5.28 -20.03 10.20
CA MET A 268 5.03 -21.39 10.66
C MET A 268 3.53 -21.65 10.91
N GLU A 269 2.76 -20.67 11.39
CA GLU A 269 1.31 -20.83 11.53
C GLU A 269 0.62 -20.92 10.15
N LEU A 270 1.04 -20.15 9.15
CA LEU A 270 0.52 -20.28 7.78
C LEU A 270 0.85 -21.65 7.16
N GLU A 271 2.08 -22.13 7.37
CA GLU A 271 2.51 -23.46 6.92
C GLU A 271 1.67 -24.56 7.60
N ARG A 272 1.37 -24.44 8.90
CA ARG A 272 0.51 -25.40 9.62
C ARG A 272 -0.92 -25.41 9.11
N LEU A 273 -1.41 -24.31 8.54
CA LEU A 273 -2.70 -24.27 7.84
C LEU A 273 -2.64 -24.97 6.47
N GLY A 274 -1.46 -25.38 6.01
CA GLY A 274 -1.23 -26.07 4.75
C GLY A 274 -1.07 -25.14 3.55
N CYS A 275 -0.88 -23.84 3.77
CA CYS A 275 -0.74 -22.85 2.70
C CYS A 275 0.71 -22.76 2.21
N HIS A 276 0.88 -22.45 0.92
CA HIS A 276 2.18 -22.12 0.35
C HIS A 276 2.58 -20.69 0.71
N LEU A 277 3.90 -20.44 0.76
CA LEU A 277 4.47 -19.16 1.15
C LEU A 277 5.53 -18.75 0.14
N SER A 278 5.43 -17.52 -0.34
CA SER A 278 6.34 -16.91 -1.31
C SER A 278 6.84 -15.57 -0.77
N ILE A 279 8.12 -15.29 -0.99
CA ILE A 279 8.71 -13.98 -0.66
C ILE A 279 8.66 -13.12 -1.91
N ASP A 280 8.01 -11.96 -1.78
CA ASP A 280 7.83 -10.99 -2.85
C ASP A 280 8.85 -9.84 -2.81
N ASP A 281 8.98 -9.15 -3.95
CA ASP A 281 9.91 -8.03 -4.17
C ASP A 281 11.38 -8.35 -3.78
N PHE A 282 11.82 -9.61 -3.93
CA PHE A 282 13.10 -10.06 -3.41
C PHE A 282 14.29 -9.37 -4.11
N GLY A 283 15.21 -8.82 -3.32
CA GLY A 283 16.40 -8.12 -3.78
C GLY A 283 16.33 -6.60 -3.66
N THR A 284 15.14 -6.04 -3.35
CA THR A 284 14.96 -4.61 -3.11
C THR A 284 15.24 -4.22 -1.65
N GLY A 285 15.23 -5.20 -0.74
CA GLY A 285 15.44 -5.02 0.69
C GLY A 285 16.79 -5.52 1.21
N TYR A 286 16.89 -5.61 2.54
CA TYR A 286 18.05 -6.15 3.25
C TYR A 286 17.75 -7.54 3.84
N SER A 287 17.88 -8.59 3.04
CA SER A 287 17.79 -9.96 3.54
C SER A 287 19.11 -10.44 4.13
N SER A 288 19.07 -10.92 5.37
CA SER A 288 20.11 -11.82 5.83
C SER A 288 19.86 -13.22 5.28
N LEU A 289 20.80 -13.73 4.49
CA LEU A 289 20.81 -15.14 4.05
C LEU A 289 20.65 -16.13 5.22
N SER A 290 21.11 -15.75 6.41
CA SER A 290 20.97 -16.56 7.62
C SER A 290 19.52 -16.73 8.08
N TYR A 291 18.67 -15.72 7.87
CA TYR A 291 17.25 -15.77 8.21
C TYR A 291 16.43 -16.43 7.10
N LEU A 292 16.80 -16.19 5.84
CA LEU A 292 16.13 -16.81 4.70
C LEU A 292 16.08 -18.35 4.81
N LYS A 293 17.17 -18.97 5.30
CA LYS A 293 17.24 -20.43 5.54
C LYS A 293 16.28 -20.92 6.64
N ARG A 294 15.82 -20.03 7.54
CA ARG A 294 14.93 -20.36 8.65
C ARG A 294 13.45 -20.18 8.29
N PHE A 295 13.14 -19.41 7.24
CA PHE A 295 11.76 -19.17 6.84
C PHE A 295 11.18 -20.42 6.15
N PRO A 296 9.97 -20.89 6.54
CA PRO A 296 9.31 -22.02 5.90
C PRO A 296 8.66 -21.61 4.57
N VAL A 297 9.46 -21.04 3.67
CA VAL A 297 9.02 -20.54 2.35
C VAL A 297 9.28 -21.56 1.27
N HIS A 298 8.53 -21.45 0.18
CA HIS A 298 8.53 -22.41 -0.92
C HIS A 298 9.03 -21.76 -2.22
N GLU A 299 8.95 -20.44 -2.30
CA GLU A 299 9.15 -19.69 -3.52
C GLU A 299 9.75 -18.30 -3.24
N LEU A 300 10.58 -17.81 -4.18
CA LEU A 300 11.09 -16.44 -4.22
C LEU A 300 10.66 -15.77 -5.53
N LYS A 301 10.13 -14.55 -5.44
CA LYS A 301 9.75 -13.74 -6.59
C LYS A 301 10.82 -12.65 -6.80
N ILE A 302 11.43 -12.65 -7.98
CA ILE A 302 12.41 -11.64 -8.39
C ILE A 302 11.62 -10.39 -8.76
N ASP A 303 11.92 -9.29 -8.06
CA ASP A 303 11.27 -8.00 -8.30
C ASP A 303 11.39 -7.57 -9.78
N ARG A 304 10.28 -7.03 -10.28
CA ARG A 304 10.14 -6.55 -11.65
C ARG A 304 11.25 -5.57 -12.06
N SER A 305 11.73 -4.71 -11.17
CA SER A 305 12.77 -3.71 -11.49
C SER A 305 14.04 -4.34 -12.04
N PHE A 306 14.48 -5.47 -11.45
CA PHE A 306 15.65 -6.20 -11.95
C PHE A 306 15.39 -6.88 -13.30
N VAL A 307 14.17 -7.38 -13.50
CA VAL A 307 13.81 -8.10 -14.73
C VAL A 307 13.69 -7.14 -15.92
N MET A 308 13.11 -5.96 -15.71
CA MET A 308 12.93 -4.94 -16.75
C MET A 308 14.26 -4.46 -17.35
N ASP A 309 15.30 -4.35 -16.51
CA ASP A 309 16.60 -3.81 -16.92
C ASP A 309 17.65 -4.91 -17.19
N LEU A 310 17.31 -6.19 -17.09
CA LEU A 310 18.28 -7.30 -17.21
C LEU A 310 19.02 -7.35 -18.56
N LEU A 311 18.44 -6.78 -19.63
CA LEU A 311 19.04 -6.77 -20.97
C LEU A 311 20.00 -5.60 -21.18
N THR A 312 19.85 -4.53 -20.40
CA THR A 312 20.57 -3.26 -20.58
C THR A 312 21.57 -3.02 -19.45
N SER A 313 21.30 -3.57 -18.25
CA SER A 313 22.09 -3.42 -17.05
C SER A 313 22.79 -4.73 -16.69
N LYS A 314 24.13 -4.69 -16.68
CA LYS A 314 24.94 -5.85 -16.25
C LYS A 314 24.76 -6.16 -14.76
N ASP A 315 24.51 -5.14 -13.95
CA ASP A 315 24.36 -5.30 -12.51
C ASP A 315 23.03 -6.01 -12.21
N ASP A 316 21.93 -5.60 -12.85
CA ASP A 316 20.62 -6.27 -12.68
C ASP A 316 20.65 -7.70 -13.22
N ALA A 317 21.31 -7.93 -14.35
CA ALA A 317 21.54 -9.28 -14.88
C ALA A 317 22.30 -10.19 -13.90
N LEU A 318 23.30 -9.66 -13.20
CA LEU A 318 24.04 -10.38 -12.16
C LEU A 318 23.19 -10.64 -10.92
N ILE A 319 22.35 -9.68 -10.52
CA ILE A 319 21.41 -9.82 -9.40
C ILE A 319 20.41 -10.95 -9.70
N VAL A 320 19.75 -10.91 -10.87
CA VAL A 320 18.82 -11.97 -11.32
C VAL A 320 19.50 -13.34 -11.25
N LYS A 321 20.71 -13.47 -11.83
CA LYS A 321 21.48 -14.73 -11.80
C LYS A 321 21.80 -15.19 -10.37
N ALA A 322 22.17 -14.28 -9.49
CA ALA A 322 22.47 -14.59 -8.10
C ALA A 322 21.22 -15.06 -7.36
N ILE A 323 20.07 -14.42 -7.56
CA ILE A 323 18.79 -14.79 -6.92
C ILE A 323 18.34 -16.19 -7.39
N VAL A 324 18.37 -16.47 -8.70
CA VAL A 324 18.03 -17.80 -9.24
C VAL A 324 18.93 -18.87 -8.62
N SER A 325 20.24 -18.63 -8.60
CA SER A 325 21.21 -19.57 -8.02
C SER A 325 20.97 -19.77 -6.52
N LEU A 326 20.63 -18.71 -5.78
CA LEU A 326 20.34 -18.77 -4.35
C LEU A 326 19.08 -19.59 -4.08
N ALA A 327 17.99 -19.31 -4.80
CA ALA A 327 16.72 -20.01 -4.67
C ALA A 327 16.90 -21.53 -4.81
N HIS A 328 17.57 -21.96 -5.88
CA HIS A 328 17.82 -23.38 -6.14
C HIS A 328 18.71 -24.02 -5.06
N ASN A 329 19.74 -23.32 -4.58
CA ASN A 329 20.59 -23.82 -3.48
C ASN A 329 19.83 -23.99 -2.15
N LEU A 330 18.70 -23.30 -1.98
CA LEU A 330 17.80 -23.42 -0.84
C LEU A 330 16.61 -24.35 -1.12
N ASN A 331 16.54 -24.97 -2.30
CA ASN A 331 15.41 -25.76 -2.79
C ASN A 331 14.09 -24.97 -2.86
N LEU A 332 14.20 -23.67 -3.15
CA LEU A 332 13.06 -22.79 -3.39
C LEU A 332 12.82 -22.69 -4.90
N ARG A 333 11.54 -22.61 -5.28
CA ARG A 333 11.15 -22.23 -6.64
C ARG A 333 11.44 -20.74 -6.86
N VAL A 334 11.80 -20.35 -8.08
CA VAL A 334 11.96 -18.94 -8.44
C VAL A 334 10.96 -18.49 -9.49
N VAL A 335 10.29 -17.36 -9.23
CA VAL A 335 9.40 -16.67 -10.17
C VAL A 335 10.07 -15.38 -10.60
N ALA A 336 10.15 -15.12 -11.90
CA ALA A 336 10.56 -13.83 -12.43
C ALA A 336 9.35 -12.98 -12.79
N GLU A 337 9.23 -11.80 -12.17
CA GLU A 337 8.12 -10.88 -12.43
C GLU A 337 8.45 -9.84 -13.48
N GLY A 338 7.43 -9.29 -14.15
CA GLY A 338 7.63 -8.23 -15.13
C GLY A 338 8.30 -8.70 -16.42
N VAL A 339 8.11 -9.97 -16.81
CA VAL A 339 8.56 -10.47 -18.10
C VAL A 339 7.69 -9.87 -19.22
N GLU A 340 8.22 -8.86 -19.91
CA GLU A 340 7.48 -8.13 -20.98
C GLU A 340 7.99 -8.38 -22.41
N GLU A 341 9.21 -8.87 -22.59
CA GLU A 341 9.84 -9.04 -23.91
C GLU A 341 10.51 -10.41 -24.08
N SER A 342 10.62 -10.88 -25.32
CA SER A 342 11.24 -12.18 -25.65
C SER A 342 12.70 -12.29 -25.22
N GLY A 343 13.41 -11.15 -25.15
CA GLY A 343 14.76 -11.09 -24.60
C GLY A 343 14.81 -11.48 -23.11
N HIS A 344 13.85 -11.01 -22.30
CA HIS A 344 13.74 -11.39 -20.88
C HIS A 344 13.52 -12.89 -20.75
N LEU A 345 12.56 -13.42 -21.52
CA LEU A 345 12.22 -14.84 -21.55
C LEU A 345 13.45 -15.71 -21.86
N ASN A 346 14.17 -15.39 -22.95
CA ASN A 346 15.33 -16.17 -23.37
C ASN A 346 16.46 -16.10 -22.33
N TYR A 347 16.68 -14.94 -21.70
CA TYR A 347 17.68 -14.80 -20.66
C TYR A 347 17.35 -15.68 -19.44
N LEU A 348 16.11 -15.59 -18.94
CA LEU A 348 15.62 -16.35 -17.80
C LEU A 348 15.61 -17.86 -18.06
N TYR A 349 15.28 -18.28 -19.28
CA TYR A 349 15.33 -19.69 -19.71
C TYR A 349 16.76 -20.24 -19.62
N ASN A 350 17.75 -19.47 -20.07
CA ASN A 350 19.16 -19.86 -20.01
C ASN A 350 19.73 -19.86 -18.58
N LEU A 351 19.05 -19.23 -17.63
CA LEU A 351 19.39 -19.27 -16.21
C LEU A 351 18.68 -20.39 -15.45
N ASP A 352 17.88 -21.23 -16.13
CA ASP A 352 17.04 -22.24 -15.49
C ASP A 352 16.01 -21.63 -14.51
N CYS A 353 15.53 -20.41 -14.74
CA CYS A 353 14.41 -19.85 -13.97
C CYS A 353 13.17 -20.76 -14.09
N ASP A 354 12.43 -20.97 -13.00
CA ASP A 354 11.36 -21.97 -12.95
C ASP A 354 10.05 -21.44 -13.54
N VAL A 355 9.62 -20.24 -13.11
CA VAL A 355 8.31 -19.67 -13.46
C VAL A 355 8.46 -18.23 -13.90
N ILE A 356 7.62 -17.80 -14.83
CA ILE A 356 7.53 -16.41 -15.27
C ILE A 356 6.14 -15.84 -15.04
N GLN A 357 6.13 -14.54 -14.77
CA GLN A 357 4.93 -13.72 -14.70
C GLN A 357 5.20 -12.38 -15.37
N GLY A 358 4.28 -11.91 -16.22
CA GLY A 358 4.45 -10.62 -16.88
C GLY A 358 3.55 -10.43 -18.09
N TYR A 359 3.62 -9.26 -18.70
CA TYR A 359 2.74 -8.89 -19.81
C TYR A 359 3.05 -9.62 -21.11
N LEU A 360 4.21 -10.27 -21.22
CA LEU A 360 4.50 -11.20 -22.31
C LEU A 360 3.56 -12.41 -22.26
N VAL A 361 3.23 -12.89 -21.06
CA VAL A 361 2.26 -13.97 -20.86
C VAL A 361 0.84 -13.42 -20.97
N SER A 362 0.49 -12.49 -20.08
CA SER A 362 -0.80 -11.80 -20.10
C SER A 362 -0.80 -10.63 -19.11
N ARG A 363 -1.65 -9.65 -19.39
CA ARG A 363 -2.10 -8.70 -18.36
C ARG A 363 -3.01 -9.43 -17.37
N PRO A 364 -3.28 -8.85 -16.18
CA PRO A 364 -4.29 -9.40 -15.28
C PRO A 364 -5.67 -9.46 -15.97
N VAL A 365 -6.32 -10.62 -15.94
CA VAL A 365 -7.60 -10.89 -16.64
C VAL A 365 -8.69 -11.37 -15.69
N ALA A 366 -9.95 -11.42 -16.13
CA ALA A 366 -11.02 -11.97 -15.29
C ALA A 366 -10.88 -13.49 -15.11
N ALA A 367 -11.49 -14.05 -14.06
CA ALA A 367 -11.38 -15.48 -13.75
C ALA A 367 -11.74 -16.42 -14.93
N LYS A 368 -12.76 -16.06 -15.71
CA LYS A 368 -13.19 -16.83 -16.89
C LYS A 368 -12.14 -16.87 -18.00
N GLU A 369 -11.29 -15.85 -18.07
CA GLU A 369 -10.26 -15.76 -19.10
C GLU A 369 -9.07 -16.68 -18.77
N ILE A 370 -8.86 -17.04 -17.50
CA ILE A 370 -7.80 -17.97 -17.07
C ILE A 370 -7.95 -19.35 -17.73
N GLU A 371 -9.17 -19.77 -18.08
CA GLU A 371 -9.41 -21.05 -18.75
C GLU A 371 -8.65 -21.17 -20.10
N HIS A 372 -8.38 -20.05 -20.78
CA HIS A 372 -7.60 -20.05 -22.03
C HIS A 372 -6.13 -20.43 -21.81
N PHE A 373 -5.63 -20.36 -20.58
CA PHE A 373 -4.25 -20.65 -20.22
C PHE A 373 -4.05 -22.09 -19.73
N LEU A 374 -5.11 -22.91 -19.62
CA LEU A 374 -5.04 -24.29 -19.13
C LEU A 374 -4.31 -25.25 -20.10
N GLY A 375 -4.14 -24.86 -21.36
CA GLY A 375 -3.30 -25.57 -22.33
C GLY A 375 -1.80 -25.42 -22.03
N SER A 376 -0.97 -26.32 -22.58
CA SER A 376 0.48 -26.10 -22.62
C SER A 376 0.83 -25.11 -23.73
N TRP A 377 1.59 -24.09 -23.39
CA TRP A 377 2.15 -23.13 -24.33
C TRP A 377 3.56 -23.59 -24.69
N THR A 378 3.96 -23.42 -25.94
CA THR A 378 5.37 -23.52 -26.32
C THR A 378 6.00 -22.14 -26.22
N ILE A 379 7.31 -22.07 -25.95
CA ILE A 379 8.05 -20.79 -25.95
C ILE A 379 7.83 -20.02 -27.26
N SER A 380 7.65 -20.73 -28.38
CA SER A 380 7.31 -20.16 -29.70
C SER A 380 5.90 -19.60 -29.84
N GLU A 381 4.98 -19.89 -28.92
CA GLU A 381 3.65 -19.29 -28.86
C GLU A 381 3.62 -18.05 -27.95
N ILE A 382 4.66 -17.88 -27.12
CA ILE A 382 4.86 -16.72 -26.22
C ILE A 382 5.71 -15.62 -26.91
N VAL A 383 6.62 -16.00 -27.81
CA VAL A 383 7.46 -15.12 -28.64
C VAL A 383 6.87 -14.93 -30.02
#